data_AF-A0A402AVR4-F1
#
_entry.id   AF-A0A402AVR4-F1
#
_cell.length_a   1.000
_cell.length_b   1.000
_cell.length_c   1.000
_cell.angle_alpha   90.00
_cell.angle_beta   90.00
_cell.angle_gamma   90.00
#
_symmetry.space_group_name_H-M   'P 1'
#
loop_
_entity.id
_entity.type
_entity.pdbx_description
1 polymer ?
#
loop_
_entity_poly.entity_id
_entity_poly.type
_entity_poly.pdbx_seq_one_letter_code
_entity_poly.pdbx_strand_id
1 'polypeptide(L)'
;MQSAEKTTQLLPGMYVRVPQEADRSSDFREFRIGQLRSINQIAFTASIHFNHPDYDEPTDEEFSLDNLERCRILPDTSFTTVNKKKSGRILIHCLDAPEPDQFMDYYVQFYGEQGTQSLSEKEIIVSSIRQNPLPESQLHHYEFQNPKWKSLRDQVIDSYHTLRNATYGIEDLVGSRIMLLSHQAEVVSRVLGDPVCRYILADEVGLGKTIEASVILRGLQRRDPLIKTLIIAPSSLTQQWQNELDSKFWLYFPLLQAQQKRSTGLNGRGYIVSIEDLVQDQSLWNVISNISWGLLIVDEAHHLRKDPQAYERVRYISQHSQRALILSATPIQRRASEYLKLLALMDPNRYGPDDKETFTTMLTAQNKIRRKVVTLAQNLNPDEFDAEEFEDEFDGLLRNLKHDQVLRTLVKDFSNASAQTPAMATQILAYISENYRIESRVIRNRRAHLTIPLPQRELDTSYSYIPAEEETVALDTLYDYVEAYTQSFSAENLEGPSSLWSLNTVVFSCMPLPVALTHCCMSWKYALNNYSNNQHCPFLKKSPPI
;
A
#
# COMPACT_ATOMS: atom_id res chain seq x y z
N MET A 1 -29.87 1.16 -51.55
CA MET A 1 -30.32 2.36 -50.78
C MET A 1 -29.70 2.37 -49.38
N GLN A 2 -29.81 1.29 -48.58
CA GLN A 2 -29.18 1.22 -47.23
C GLN A 2 -27.64 1.40 -47.21
N SER A 3 -26.92 0.90 -48.21
CA SER A 3 -25.45 1.02 -48.28
C SER A 3 -24.95 2.44 -48.60
N ALA A 4 -25.75 3.25 -49.29
CA ALA A 4 -25.45 4.65 -49.64
C ALA A 4 -25.75 5.63 -48.49
N GLU A 5 -26.72 5.31 -47.63
CA GLU A 5 -27.00 6.06 -46.39
C GLU A 5 -25.95 5.78 -45.29
N LYS A 6 -25.45 4.54 -45.20
CA LYS A 6 -24.32 4.20 -44.29
C LYS A 6 -23.05 5.01 -44.61
N THR A 7 -22.79 5.30 -45.88
CA THR A 7 -21.59 6.04 -46.32
C THR A 7 -21.62 7.53 -45.96
N THR A 8 -22.80 8.09 -45.68
CA THR A 8 -22.97 9.52 -45.34
C THR A 8 -22.75 9.80 -43.85
N GLN A 9 -22.64 8.76 -43.02
CA GLN A 9 -22.64 8.87 -41.57
C GLN A 9 -21.25 8.66 -40.94
N LEU A 10 -20.32 7.97 -41.61
CA LEU A 10 -19.00 7.68 -41.05
C LEU A 10 -17.97 8.74 -41.42
N LEU A 11 -17.25 9.27 -40.43
CA LEU A 11 -16.17 10.25 -40.60
C LEU A 11 -14.80 9.65 -40.22
N PRO A 12 -13.71 10.05 -40.89
CA PRO A 12 -12.35 9.75 -40.43
C PRO A 12 -12.12 10.14 -38.97
N GLY A 13 -11.48 9.26 -38.20
CA GLY A 13 -11.27 9.38 -36.75
C GLY A 13 -12.26 8.59 -35.89
N MET A 14 -13.38 8.16 -36.49
CA MET A 14 -14.39 7.32 -35.82
C MET A 14 -13.90 5.90 -35.57
N TYR A 15 -14.28 5.34 -34.43
CA TYR A 15 -14.10 3.91 -34.16
C TYR A 15 -15.19 3.07 -34.82
N VAL A 16 -14.76 2.04 -35.52
CA VAL A 16 -15.62 1.08 -36.22
C VAL A 16 -15.21 -0.35 -35.88
N ARG A 17 -16.21 -1.22 -35.85
CA ARG A 17 -16.07 -2.66 -35.78
C ARG A 17 -16.00 -3.20 -37.20
N VAL A 18 -15.00 -4.04 -37.45
CA VAL A 18 -14.77 -4.70 -38.73
C VAL A 18 -14.39 -6.17 -38.52
N PRO A 19 -14.57 -7.03 -39.53
CA PRO A 19 -14.09 -8.39 -39.48
C PRO A 19 -12.58 -8.48 -39.24
N GLN A 20 -12.13 -9.57 -38.64
CA GLN A 20 -10.70 -9.78 -38.39
C GLN A 20 -9.91 -9.98 -39.69
N GLU A 21 -10.44 -10.77 -40.63
CA GLU A 21 -9.84 -11.01 -41.95
C GLU A 21 -10.54 -10.17 -43.02
N ALA A 22 -9.79 -9.34 -43.74
CA ALA A 22 -10.32 -8.47 -44.81
C ALA A 22 -10.72 -9.27 -46.09
N ASP A 23 -10.06 -10.39 -46.35
CA ASP A 23 -10.13 -11.11 -47.63
C ASP A 23 -11.31 -12.11 -47.75
N ARG A 24 -12.04 -12.40 -46.66
CA ARG A 24 -13.19 -13.33 -46.71
C ARG A 24 -14.46 -12.59 -47.09
N SER A 25 -15.23 -13.14 -48.03
CA SER A 25 -16.37 -12.41 -48.61
C SER A 25 -17.70 -12.55 -47.85
N SER A 26 -17.89 -13.54 -46.96
CA SER A 26 -19.23 -13.77 -46.39
C SER A 26 -19.38 -14.69 -45.15
N ASP A 27 -18.36 -14.90 -44.32
CA ASP A 27 -18.47 -15.77 -43.12
C ASP A 27 -17.56 -15.32 -41.98
N PHE A 28 -17.82 -14.13 -41.45
CA PHE A 28 -17.01 -13.56 -40.37
C PHE A 28 -17.49 -14.09 -39.01
N ARG A 29 -16.56 -14.64 -38.23
CA ARG A 29 -16.84 -15.11 -36.85
C ARG A 29 -16.00 -14.39 -35.81
N GLU A 30 -15.01 -13.62 -36.26
CA GLU A 30 -14.08 -12.86 -35.44
C GLU A 30 -14.05 -11.43 -35.95
N PHE A 31 -14.06 -10.48 -35.02
CA PHE A 31 -14.16 -9.06 -35.28
C PHE A 31 -13.21 -8.30 -34.38
N ARG A 32 -12.72 -7.16 -34.86
CA ARG A 32 -11.86 -6.23 -34.13
C ARG A 32 -12.32 -4.80 -34.35
N ILE A 33 -11.95 -3.91 -33.42
CA ILE A 33 -12.22 -2.47 -33.57
C ILE A 33 -10.99 -1.79 -34.13
N GLY A 34 -11.21 -0.79 -34.98
CA GLY A 34 -10.16 0.05 -35.51
C GLY A 34 -10.65 1.47 -35.72
N GLN A 35 -9.71 2.38 -35.92
CA GLN A 35 -10.01 3.77 -36.19
C GLN A 35 -10.05 4.00 -37.70
N LEU A 36 -11.16 4.54 -38.20
CA LEU A 36 -11.33 4.88 -39.61
C LEU A 36 -10.33 5.99 -40.01
N ARG A 37 -9.48 5.75 -41.00
CA ARG A 37 -8.49 6.72 -41.49
C ARG A 37 -8.98 7.50 -42.69
N SER A 38 -9.55 6.80 -43.67
CA SER A 38 -10.03 7.39 -44.90
C SER A 38 -11.10 6.51 -45.53
N ILE A 39 -12.02 7.15 -46.25
CA ILE A 39 -13.06 6.48 -47.02
C ILE A 39 -12.80 6.74 -48.50
N ASN A 40 -12.76 5.68 -49.31
CA ASN A 40 -12.75 5.77 -50.77
C ASN A 40 -14.15 5.44 -51.30
N GLN A 41 -14.94 6.48 -51.57
CA GLN A 41 -16.32 6.33 -52.05
C GLN A 41 -16.40 5.68 -53.44
N ILE A 42 -15.36 5.81 -54.28
CA ILE A 42 -15.35 5.25 -55.63
C ILE A 42 -15.12 3.73 -55.59
N ALA A 43 -14.14 3.30 -54.79
CA ALA A 43 -13.83 1.88 -54.61
C ALA A 43 -14.78 1.19 -53.61
N PHE A 44 -15.60 1.96 -52.91
CA PHE A 44 -16.48 1.49 -51.83
C PHE A 44 -15.71 0.79 -50.69
N THR A 45 -14.50 1.30 -50.40
CA THR A 45 -13.60 0.78 -49.36
C THR A 45 -13.25 1.84 -48.32
N ALA A 46 -12.79 1.39 -47.16
CA ALA A 46 -12.30 2.22 -46.07
C ALA A 46 -10.98 1.67 -45.53
N SER A 47 -10.04 2.56 -45.24
CA SER A 47 -8.79 2.23 -44.56
C SER A 47 -8.98 2.31 -43.05
N ILE A 48 -8.69 1.22 -42.35
CA ILE A 48 -8.88 1.08 -40.90
C ILE A 48 -7.52 0.88 -40.24
N HIS A 49 -7.24 1.72 -39.24
CA HIS A 49 -6.04 1.67 -38.43
C HIS A 49 -6.25 0.83 -37.18
N PHE A 50 -5.42 -0.20 -37.01
CA PHE A 50 -5.39 -1.00 -35.80
C PHE A 50 -4.19 -0.64 -34.95
N ASN A 51 -4.47 -0.25 -33.71
CA ASN A 51 -3.43 -0.05 -32.73
C ASN A 51 -3.40 -1.23 -31.76
N HIS A 52 -2.25 -1.87 -31.63
CA HIS A 52 -2.02 -2.87 -30.60
C HIS A 52 -1.01 -2.31 -29.61
N PRO A 53 -1.38 -2.07 -28.34
CA PRO A 53 -0.49 -1.43 -27.38
C PRO A 53 0.80 -2.23 -27.11
N ASP A 54 0.80 -3.55 -27.36
CA ASP A 54 1.95 -4.43 -27.13
C ASP A 54 2.79 -4.77 -28.39
N TYR A 55 2.43 -4.26 -29.59
CA TYR A 55 3.21 -4.47 -30.82
C TYR A 55 3.62 -3.13 -31.44
N ASP A 56 4.86 -3.04 -31.91
CA ASP A 56 5.48 -1.77 -32.35
C ASP A 56 4.96 -1.23 -33.69
N GLU A 57 4.26 -2.04 -34.50
CA GLU A 57 3.80 -1.62 -35.82
C GLU A 57 2.27 -1.66 -35.91
N PRO A 58 1.59 -0.50 -35.85
CA PRO A 58 0.18 -0.44 -36.17
C PRO A 58 -0.03 -0.72 -37.66
N THR A 59 -1.07 -1.49 -37.97
CA THR A 59 -1.40 -1.88 -39.35
C THR A 59 -2.62 -1.12 -39.85
N ASP A 60 -2.49 -0.56 -41.05
CA ASP A 60 -3.62 -0.04 -41.82
C ASP A 60 -4.05 -1.12 -42.81
N GLU A 61 -5.33 -1.49 -42.78
CA GLU A 61 -5.89 -2.50 -43.69
C GLU A 61 -7.17 -1.95 -44.34
N GLU A 62 -7.45 -2.36 -45.58
CA GLU A 62 -8.62 -1.92 -46.33
C GLU A 62 -9.79 -2.90 -46.17
N PHE A 63 -10.98 -2.36 -45.92
CA PHE A 63 -12.22 -3.12 -45.79
C PHE A 63 -13.32 -2.54 -46.69
N SER A 64 -14.25 -3.39 -47.11
CA SER A 64 -15.48 -2.94 -47.76
C SER A 64 -16.33 -2.11 -46.79
N LEU A 65 -16.90 -1.00 -47.27
CA LEU A 65 -17.77 -0.12 -46.48
C LEU A 65 -19.02 -0.84 -45.92
N ASP A 66 -19.49 -1.90 -46.57
CA ASP A 66 -20.62 -2.70 -46.08
C ASP A 66 -20.31 -3.43 -44.76
N ASN A 67 -19.03 -3.73 -44.51
CA ASN A 67 -18.55 -4.47 -43.35
C ASN A 67 -18.22 -3.59 -42.14
N LEU A 68 -18.38 -2.26 -42.26
CA LEU A 68 -18.12 -1.33 -41.17
C LEU A 68 -19.39 -1.12 -40.34
N GLU A 69 -19.25 -1.32 -39.03
CA GLU A 69 -20.27 -1.00 -38.04
C GLU A 69 -19.72 0.03 -37.05
N ARG A 70 -20.47 1.12 -36.80
CA ARG A 70 -20.08 2.13 -35.82
C ARG A 70 -20.09 1.53 -34.41
N CYS A 71 -19.02 1.69 -33.62
CA CYS A 71 -18.94 1.11 -32.28
C CYS A 71 -18.49 2.10 -31.20
N ARG A 72 -18.85 1.82 -29.95
CA ARG A 72 -18.40 2.59 -28.78
C ARG A 72 -17.15 2.01 -28.17
N ILE A 73 -16.32 2.87 -27.61
CA ILE A 73 -15.22 2.45 -26.72
C ILE A 73 -15.82 2.13 -25.35
N LEU A 74 -15.44 1.00 -24.77
CA LEU A 74 -16.06 0.51 -23.54
C LEU A 74 -15.48 1.16 -22.27
N PRO A 75 -16.26 1.23 -21.18
CA PRO A 75 -15.76 1.54 -19.85
C PRO A 75 -14.57 0.68 -19.44
N ASP A 76 -13.67 1.27 -18.65
CA ASP A 76 -12.40 0.70 -18.19
C ASP A 76 -11.41 0.35 -19.31
N THR A 77 -11.62 0.82 -20.54
CA THR A 77 -10.65 0.60 -21.62
C THR A 77 -9.47 1.54 -21.44
N SER A 78 -8.26 0.97 -21.36
CA SER A 78 -7.03 1.77 -21.36
C SER A 78 -6.85 2.44 -22.71
N PHE A 79 -6.54 3.73 -22.69
CA PHE A 79 -6.29 4.51 -23.89
C PHE A 79 -4.98 5.30 -23.78
N THR A 80 -4.48 5.71 -24.95
CA THR A 80 -3.43 6.71 -25.10
C THR A 80 -3.96 7.87 -25.93
N THR A 81 -3.47 9.07 -25.69
CA THR A 81 -3.78 10.23 -26.54
C THR A 81 -3.10 10.10 -27.89
N VAL A 82 -3.63 10.73 -28.95
CA VAL A 82 -3.05 10.68 -30.31
C VAL A 82 -1.56 11.09 -30.33
N ASN A 83 -1.17 12.03 -29.49
CA ASN A 83 0.22 12.47 -29.36
C ASN A 83 1.11 11.50 -28.56
N LYS A 84 0.57 10.36 -28.10
CA LYS A 84 1.21 9.36 -27.21
C LYS A 84 1.81 9.94 -25.92
N LYS A 85 1.38 11.13 -25.49
CA LYS A 85 1.94 11.83 -24.33
C LYS A 85 1.30 11.41 -23.01
N LYS A 86 -0.01 11.17 -23.04
CA LYS A 86 -0.79 10.79 -21.86
C LYS A 86 -1.56 9.51 -22.11
N SER A 87 -1.77 8.74 -21.05
CA SER A 87 -2.59 7.54 -21.03
C SER A 87 -3.57 7.58 -19.87
N GLY A 88 -4.66 6.83 -19.99
CA GLY A 88 -5.72 6.81 -19.00
C GLY A 88 -6.67 5.66 -19.22
N ARG A 89 -7.82 5.73 -18.57
CA ARG A 89 -8.95 4.82 -18.76
C ARG A 89 -10.22 5.56 -19.14
N ILE A 90 -11.04 4.95 -19.99
CA ILE A 90 -12.39 5.40 -20.28
C ILE A 90 -13.27 5.11 -19.05
N LEU A 91 -14.05 6.08 -18.59
CA LEU A 91 -15.04 5.86 -17.54
C LEU A 91 -16.40 5.53 -18.16
N ILE A 92 -16.91 6.41 -19.03
CA ILE A 92 -18.19 6.25 -19.69
C ILE A 92 -18.29 7.21 -20.88
N HIS A 93 -19.15 6.91 -21.86
CA HIS A 93 -19.53 7.83 -22.92
C HIS A 93 -20.39 8.99 -22.37
N CYS A 94 -20.28 10.19 -22.96
CA CYS A 94 -21.02 11.37 -22.50
C CYS A 94 -22.50 11.37 -22.92
N LEU A 95 -22.84 10.73 -24.05
CA LEU A 95 -24.19 10.68 -24.61
C LEU A 95 -24.60 9.25 -24.94
N ASP A 96 -25.81 8.86 -24.54
CA ASP A 96 -26.33 7.50 -24.75
C ASP A 96 -26.76 7.21 -26.19
N ALA A 97 -27.00 8.22 -27.01
CA ALA A 97 -27.38 8.09 -28.42
C ALA A 97 -26.76 9.24 -29.24
N PRO A 98 -25.51 9.11 -29.68
CA PRO A 98 -24.87 10.12 -30.53
C PRO A 98 -25.47 10.09 -31.94
N GLU A 99 -25.53 11.26 -32.59
CA GLU A 99 -25.89 11.35 -34.00
C GLU A 99 -24.86 10.60 -34.87
N PRO A 100 -25.28 9.98 -35.97
CA PRO A 100 -24.40 9.09 -36.74
C PRO A 100 -23.13 9.77 -37.26
N ASP A 101 -23.24 11.05 -37.63
CA ASP A 101 -22.21 11.93 -38.20
C ASP A 101 -21.43 12.75 -37.17
N GLN A 102 -21.64 12.51 -35.88
CA GLN A 102 -20.93 13.21 -34.80
C GLN A 102 -19.89 12.31 -34.11
N PHE A 103 -18.80 12.94 -33.69
CA PHE A 103 -17.82 12.26 -32.86
C PHE A 103 -18.38 12.00 -31.46
N MET A 104 -18.08 10.83 -30.90
CA MET A 104 -18.48 10.51 -29.53
C MET A 104 -17.50 11.11 -28.53
N ASP A 105 -18.02 11.74 -27.50
CA ASP A 105 -17.23 12.20 -26.36
C ASP A 105 -17.29 11.20 -25.21
N TYR A 106 -16.17 11.09 -24.48
CA TYR A 106 -16.00 10.17 -23.37
C TYR A 106 -15.48 10.90 -22.14
N TYR A 107 -16.08 10.62 -20.99
CA TYR A 107 -15.48 10.92 -19.71
C TYR A 107 -14.32 9.96 -19.46
N VAL A 108 -13.14 10.52 -19.22
CA VAL A 108 -11.89 9.79 -19.04
C VAL A 108 -11.19 10.18 -17.75
N GLN A 109 -10.38 9.26 -17.24
CA GLN A 109 -9.46 9.53 -16.14
C GLN A 109 -8.04 9.25 -16.61
N PHE A 110 -7.19 10.28 -16.59
CA PHE A 110 -5.76 10.14 -16.87
C PHE A 110 -5.03 9.48 -15.70
N TYR A 111 -4.07 8.60 -15.99
CA TYR A 111 -3.22 8.01 -14.96
C TYR A 111 -2.30 9.08 -14.37
N GLY A 112 -2.22 9.14 -13.04
CA GLY A 112 -1.43 10.13 -12.30
C GLY A 112 -2.08 11.52 -12.12
N GLU A 113 -3.22 11.80 -12.75
CA GLU A 113 -3.96 13.06 -12.58
C GLU A 113 -5.24 12.85 -11.75
N GLN A 114 -5.60 13.84 -10.94
CA GLN A 114 -6.87 13.83 -10.22
C GLN A 114 -7.96 14.50 -11.04
N GLY A 115 -9.15 13.88 -11.08
CA GLY A 115 -10.33 14.39 -11.77
C GLY A 115 -10.69 13.65 -13.05
N THR A 116 -11.82 14.05 -13.62
CA THR A 116 -12.36 13.51 -14.87
C THR A 116 -12.31 14.59 -15.94
N GLN A 117 -11.93 14.22 -17.16
CA GLN A 117 -11.93 15.12 -18.32
C GLN A 117 -12.83 14.52 -19.40
N SER A 118 -13.34 15.36 -20.30
CA SER A 118 -14.03 14.90 -21.51
C SER A 118 -13.05 14.91 -22.68
N LEU A 119 -12.98 13.81 -23.43
CA LEU A 119 -12.21 13.71 -24.67
C LEU A 119 -13.09 13.19 -25.79
N SER A 120 -12.91 13.77 -26.98
CA SER A 120 -13.52 13.26 -28.20
C SER A 120 -12.79 12.00 -28.68
N GLU A 121 -13.51 11.03 -29.23
CA GLU A 121 -12.96 9.75 -29.69
C GLU A 121 -11.80 9.90 -30.70
N LYS A 122 -11.78 11.00 -31.46
CA LYS A 122 -10.70 11.31 -32.41
C LYS A 122 -9.34 11.47 -31.70
N GLU A 123 -9.35 11.81 -30.42
CA GLU A 123 -8.17 12.08 -29.60
C GLU A 123 -7.72 10.85 -28.79
N ILE A 124 -8.49 9.78 -28.86
CA ILE A 124 -8.34 8.56 -28.07
C ILE A 124 -7.81 7.45 -28.97
N ILE A 125 -6.76 6.76 -28.51
CA ILE A 125 -6.24 5.56 -29.15
C ILE A 125 -6.38 4.38 -28.17
N VAL A 126 -7.14 3.36 -28.57
CA VAL A 126 -7.35 2.11 -27.81
C VAL A 126 -6.85 0.87 -28.55
N SER A 127 -6.73 -0.24 -27.81
CA SER A 127 -6.45 -1.58 -28.37
C SER A 127 -7.60 -2.06 -29.27
N SER A 128 -7.27 -2.74 -30.36
CA SER A 128 -8.22 -3.27 -31.34
C SER A 128 -9.07 -4.45 -30.86
N ILE A 129 -8.78 -5.02 -29.68
CA ILE A 129 -9.31 -6.34 -29.27
C ILE A 129 -10.63 -6.22 -28.47
N ARG A 130 -10.83 -5.14 -27.71
CA ARG A 130 -11.94 -5.08 -26.75
C ARG A 130 -13.23 -4.61 -27.41
N GLN A 131 -14.21 -5.50 -27.54
CA GLN A 131 -15.53 -5.22 -28.11
C GLN A 131 -16.66 -5.58 -27.14
N ASN A 132 -17.84 -4.97 -27.32
CA ASN A 132 -19.09 -5.40 -26.65
C ASN A 132 -20.27 -5.19 -27.61
N PRO A 133 -20.33 -5.95 -28.71
CA PRO A 133 -21.49 -5.90 -29.58
C PRO A 133 -22.74 -6.35 -28.80
N LEU A 134 -23.86 -5.67 -29.01
CA LEU A 134 -25.13 -6.09 -28.42
C LEU A 134 -25.49 -7.48 -28.96
N PRO A 135 -25.81 -8.48 -28.11
CA PRO A 135 -26.13 -9.83 -28.57
C PRO A 135 -27.25 -9.86 -29.62
N GLU A 136 -28.23 -8.95 -29.51
CA GLU A 136 -29.29 -8.75 -30.50
C GLU A 136 -28.73 -8.36 -31.88
N SER A 137 -27.80 -7.40 -31.95
CA SER A 137 -27.14 -7.03 -33.22
C SER A 137 -26.40 -8.22 -33.82
N GLN A 138 -25.70 -9.01 -33.00
CA GLN A 138 -24.99 -10.20 -33.49
C GLN A 138 -25.95 -11.24 -34.08
N LEU A 139 -27.11 -11.46 -33.45
CA LEU A 139 -28.13 -12.38 -33.93
C LEU A 139 -28.74 -11.91 -35.25
N HIS A 140 -29.02 -10.60 -35.41
CA HIS A 140 -29.53 -10.04 -36.66
C HIS A 140 -28.55 -10.21 -37.83
N HIS A 141 -27.25 -10.16 -37.55
CA HIS A 141 -26.19 -10.33 -38.55
C HIS A 141 -25.74 -11.80 -38.73
N TYR A 142 -26.45 -12.76 -38.12
CA TYR A 142 -26.10 -14.19 -38.17
C TYR A 142 -24.68 -14.51 -37.65
N GLU A 143 -24.16 -13.65 -36.76
CA GLU A 143 -22.82 -13.78 -36.15
C GLU A 143 -22.85 -14.77 -34.97
N PHE A 144 -23.17 -16.03 -35.26
CA PHE A 144 -23.28 -17.03 -34.21
C PHE A 144 -21.92 -17.51 -33.72
N GLN A 145 -21.77 -17.49 -32.40
CA GLN A 145 -20.67 -18.16 -31.73
C GLN A 145 -20.97 -19.65 -31.56
N ASN A 146 -19.92 -20.46 -31.43
CA ASN A 146 -20.09 -21.88 -31.15
C ASN A 146 -20.88 -22.06 -29.84
N PRO A 147 -22.00 -22.82 -29.81
CA PRO A 147 -22.78 -23.03 -28.59
C PRO A 147 -21.97 -23.55 -27.39
N LYS A 148 -20.86 -24.27 -27.62
CA LYS A 148 -19.94 -24.71 -26.56
C LYS A 148 -19.30 -23.54 -25.81
N TRP A 149 -19.06 -22.41 -26.48
CA TRP A 149 -18.48 -21.22 -25.85
C TRP A 149 -19.43 -20.55 -24.89
N LYS A 150 -20.75 -20.70 -25.04
CA LYS A 150 -21.72 -20.20 -24.06
C LYS A 150 -21.49 -20.85 -22.70
N SER A 151 -21.42 -22.18 -22.65
CA SER A 151 -21.18 -22.92 -21.40
C SER A 151 -19.86 -22.52 -20.74
N LEU A 152 -18.78 -22.40 -21.52
CA LEU A 152 -17.48 -21.95 -21.01
C LEU A 152 -17.50 -20.50 -20.54
N ARG A 153 -18.19 -19.61 -21.26
CA ARG A 153 -18.35 -18.21 -20.88
C ARG A 153 -19.13 -18.09 -19.58
N ASP A 154 -20.24 -18.83 -19.44
CA ASP A 154 -21.07 -18.84 -18.23
C ASP A 154 -20.20 -19.29 -17.03
N GLN A 155 -19.41 -20.36 -17.18
CA GLN A 155 -18.46 -20.79 -16.14
C GLN A 155 -17.42 -19.72 -15.76
N VAL A 156 -16.87 -19.01 -16.75
CA VAL A 156 -15.91 -17.92 -16.51
C VAL A 156 -16.57 -16.74 -15.82
N ILE A 157 -17.77 -16.35 -16.27
CA ILE A 157 -18.56 -15.26 -15.69
C ILE A 157 -18.92 -15.58 -14.24
N ASP A 158 -19.42 -16.79 -13.96
CA ASP A 158 -19.78 -17.22 -12.61
C ASP A 158 -18.55 -17.28 -11.70
N SER A 159 -17.42 -17.79 -12.19
CA SER A 159 -16.16 -17.81 -11.45
C SER A 159 -15.67 -16.39 -11.16
N TYR A 160 -15.73 -15.50 -12.15
CA TYR A 160 -15.34 -14.10 -12.00
C TYR A 160 -16.22 -13.36 -11.00
N HIS A 161 -17.55 -13.51 -11.08
CA HIS A 161 -18.47 -12.93 -10.10
C HIS A 161 -18.25 -13.50 -8.70
N THR A 162 -18.02 -14.80 -8.58
CA THR A 162 -17.72 -15.45 -7.30
C THR A 162 -16.45 -14.87 -6.68
N LEU A 163 -15.37 -14.75 -7.46
CA LEU A 163 -14.12 -14.15 -7.00
C LEU A 163 -14.30 -12.68 -6.61
N ARG A 164 -14.97 -11.89 -7.46
CA ARG A 164 -15.24 -10.48 -7.20
C ARG A 164 -16.03 -10.29 -5.90
N ASN A 165 -17.11 -11.05 -5.73
CA ASN A 165 -17.95 -10.99 -4.54
C ASN A 165 -17.20 -11.50 -3.29
N ALA A 166 -16.36 -12.53 -3.42
CA ALA A 166 -15.56 -13.08 -2.32
C ALA A 166 -14.52 -12.09 -1.78
N THR A 167 -14.06 -11.16 -2.60
CA THR A 167 -13.11 -10.12 -2.16
C THR A 167 -13.74 -8.95 -1.40
N TYR A 168 -15.06 -8.97 -1.16
CA TYR A 168 -15.77 -7.91 -0.42
C TYR A 168 -15.43 -6.48 -0.90
N GLY A 169 -15.24 -6.30 -2.20
CA GLY A 169 -14.91 -5.00 -2.81
C GLY A 169 -13.41 -4.67 -2.89
N ILE A 170 -12.52 -5.52 -2.39
CA ILE A 170 -11.06 -5.39 -2.54
C ILE A 170 -10.59 -6.32 -3.66
N GLU A 171 -10.97 -5.99 -4.90
CA GLU A 171 -10.62 -6.76 -6.11
C GLU A 171 -9.10 -7.00 -6.25
N ASP A 172 -8.28 -6.17 -5.60
CA ASP A 172 -6.82 -6.23 -5.54
C ASP A 172 -6.28 -7.51 -4.87
N LEU A 173 -7.12 -8.22 -4.11
CA LEU A 173 -6.77 -9.51 -3.52
C LEU A 173 -6.85 -10.66 -4.53
N VAL A 174 -7.58 -10.49 -5.64
CA VAL A 174 -7.71 -11.54 -6.66
C VAL A 174 -6.33 -11.82 -7.27
N GLY A 175 -5.78 -13.00 -6.98
CA GLY A 175 -4.45 -13.44 -7.45
C GLY A 175 -3.31 -13.23 -6.45
N SER A 176 -3.56 -12.55 -5.32
CA SER A 176 -2.60 -12.46 -4.23
C SER A 176 -2.60 -13.77 -3.42
N ARG A 177 -1.42 -14.30 -3.08
CA ARG A 177 -1.28 -15.55 -2.29
C ARG A 177 -1.34 -15.27 -0.79
N ILE A 178 -2.39 -14.59 -0.36
CA ILE A 178 -2.62 -14.22 1.04
C ILE A 178 -4.06 -14.49 1.45
N MET A 179 -4.25 -14.78 2.73
CA MET A 179 -5.56 -14.70 3.38
C MET A 179 -5.60 -13.38 4.13
N LEU A 180 -6.45 -12.44 3.69
CA LEU A 180 -6.60 -11.16 4.35
C LEU A 180 -7.46 -11.34 5.61
N LEU A 181 -6.91 -11.02 6.77
CA LEU A 181 -7.65 -11.09 8.04
C LEU A 181 -8.58 -9.88 8.18
N SER A 182 -9.67 -10.01 8.95
CA SER A 182 -10.69 -8.96 9.07
C SER A 182 -10.13 -7.59 9.48
N HIS A 183 -9.22 -7.57 10.46
CA HIS A 183 -8.58 -6.31 10.89
C HIS A 183 -7.70 -5.69 9.80
N GLN A 184 -7.05 -6.53 8.98
CA GLN A 184 -6.25 -6.06 7.84
C GLN A 184 -7.15 -5.48 6.75
N ALA A 185 -8.30 -6.10 6.50
CA ALA A 185 -9.30 -5.60 5.56
C ALA A 185 -9.86 -4.23 5.98
N GLU A 186 -10.12 -4.04 7.28
CA GLU A 186 -10.51 -2.73 7.83
C GLU A 186 -9.43 -1.67 7.62
N VAL A 187 -8.16 -2.00 7.88
CA VAL A 187 -7.02 -1.10 7.62
C VAL A 187 -6.95 -0.73 6.14
N VAL A 188 -6.97 -1.72 5.25
CA VAL A 188 -6.89 -1.52 3.80
C VAL A 188 -8.04 -0.66 3.29
N SER A 189 -9.27 -0.99 3.67
CA SER A 189 -10.47 -0.25 3.27
C SER A 189 -10.41 1.21 3.72
N ARG A 190 -10.01 1.45 4.97
CA ARG A 190 -9.85 2.81 5.52
C ARG A 190 -8.79 3.61 4.78
N VAL A 191 -7.63 3.02 4.53
CA VAL A 191 -6.51 3.70 3.85
C VAL A 191 -6.83 3.97 2.39
N LEU A 192 -7.43 3.00 1.67
CA LEU A 192 -7.82 3.18 0.27
C LEU A 192 -9.06 4.07 0.12
N GLY A 193 -9.89 4.22 1.14
CA GLY A 193 -11.01 5.17 1.16
C GLY A 193 -10.57 6.63 1.27
N ASP A 194 -9.38 6.89 1.81
CA ASP A 194 -8.83 8.24 1.95
C ASP A 194 -8.05 8.65 0.67
N PRO A 195 -8.44 9.73 -0.04
CA PRO A 195 -7.73 10.19 -1.23
C PRO A 195 -6.28 10.62 -0.96
N VAL A 196 -5.96 11.09 0.26
CA VAL A 196 -4.63 11.53 0.67
C VAL A 196 -3.73 10.34 1.01
N CYS A 197 -4.28 9.28 1.61
CA CYS A 197 -3.59 8.02 1.89
C CYS A 197 -2.22 8.20 2.59
N ARG A 198 -2.20 9.00 3.67
CA ARG A 198 -1.03 9.18 4.53
C ARG A 198 -1.33 8.67 5.94
N TYR A 199 -0.71 7.55 6.32
CA TYR A 199 -1.02 6.80 7.53
C TYR A 199 0.21 6.25 8.24
N ILE A 200 0.11 6.13 9.57
CA ILE A 200 1.01 5.33 10.39
C ILE A 200 0.31 4.01 10.71
N LEU A 201 0.93 2.89 10.33
CA LEU A 201 0.50 1.54 10.69
C LEU A 201 1.32 1.09 11.90
N ALA A 202 0.70 1.19 13.08
CA ALA A 202 1.32 0.95 14.38
C ALA A 202 0.87 -0.37 15.04
N ASP A 203 0.40 -1.31 14.21
CA ASP A 203 -0.06 -2.62 14.64
C ASP A 203 1.03 -3.42 15.36
N GLU A 204 0.59 -4.24 16.31
CA GLU A 204 1.48 -5.16 17.05
C GLU A 204 2.35 -6.01 16.11
N VAL A 205 3.53 -6.40 16.59
CA VAL A 205 4.47 -7.21 15.82
C VAL A 205 3.81 -8.51 15.38
N GLY A 206 3.93 -8.85 14.10
CA GLY A 206 3.36 -10.06 13.51
C GLY A 206 1.85 -10.00 13.20
N LEU A 207 1.20 -8.83 13.26
CA LEU A 207 -0.19 -8.67 12.78
C LEU A 207 -0.32 -8.49 11.26
N GLY A 208 0.80 -8.40 10.54
CA GLY A 208 0.82 -8.37 9.07
C GLY A 208 0.92 -6.98 8.44
N LYS A 209 1.55 -5.99 9.11
CA LYS A 209 1.82 -4.65 8.55
C LYS A 209 2.39 -4.66 7.12
N THR A 210 3.34 -5.56 6.82
CA THR A 210 3.92 -5.74 5.48
C THR A 210 2.87 -6.19 4.46
N ILE A 211 1.97 -7.08 4.86
CA ILE A 211 0.85 -7.54 4.02
C ILE A 211 -0.13 -6.41 3.77
N GLU A 212 -0.55 -5.69 4.81
CA GLU A 212 -1.46 -4.54 4.70
C GLU A 212 -0.91 -3.49 3.73
N ALA A 213 0.35 -3.08 3.89
CA ALA A 213 1.00 -2.12 3.01
C ALA A 213 1.11 -2.60 1.56
N SER A 214 1.37 -3.90 1.35
CA SER A 214 1.45 -4.49 0.02
C SER A 214 0.08 -4.57 -0.67
N VAL A 215 -0.99 -4.86 0.08
CA VAL A 215 -2.36 -4.82 -0.44
C VAL A 215 -2.77 -3.38 -0.79
N ILE A 216 -2.43 -2.40 0.06
CA ILE A 216 -2.66 -0.97 -0.24
C ILE A 216 -1.90 -0.55 -1.50
N LEU A 217 -0.63 -0.96 -1.64
CA LEU A 217 0.15 -0.73 -2.87
C LEU A 217 -0.57 -1.29 -4.10
N ARG A 218 -1.07 -2.53 -4.04
CA ARG A 218 -1.82 -3.13 -5.16
C ARG A 218 -3.10 -2.36 -5.50
N GLY A 219 -3.87 -1.96 -4.49
CA GLY A 219 -5.06 -1.13 -4.70
C GLY A 219 -4.76 0.23 -5.31
N LEU A 220 -3.66 0.86 -4.93
CA LEU A 220 -3.20 2.10 -5.54
C LEU A 220 -2.72 1.88 -6.99
N GLN A 221 -1.99 0.80 -7.27
CA GLN A 221 -1.56 0.46 -8.64
C GLN A 221 -2.72 0.13 -9.58
N ARG A 222 -3.83 -0.42 -9.08
CA ARG A 222 -5.03 -0.64 -9.89
C ARG A 222 -5.70 0.68 -10.28
N ARG A 223 -5.71 1.66 -9.38
CA ARG A 223 -6.24 3.01 -9.64
C ARG A 223 -5.31 3.83 -10.54
N ASP A 224 -4.01 3.69 -10.34
CA ASP A 224 -2.96 4.34 -11.12
C ASP A 224 -1.83 3.35 -11.45
N PRO A 225 -1.88 2.68 -12.62
CA PRO A 225 -0.86 1.72 -13.05
C PRO A 225 0.54 2.31 -13.24
N LEU A 226 0.66 3.64 -13.27
CA LEU A 226 1.91 4.38 -13.43
C LEU A 226 2.52 4.84 -12.10
N ILE A 227 1.86 4.55 -10.97
CA ILE A 227 2.31 5.00 -9.66
C ILE A 227 3.74 4.50 -9.35
N LYS A 228 4.67 5.44 -9.17
CA LYS A 228 6.04 5.12 -8.74
C LYS A 228 6.08 4.92 -7.23
N THR A 229 6.56 3.77 -6.79
CA THR A 229 6.62 3.41 -5.36
C THR A 229 8.06 3.28 -4.87
N LEU A 230 8.36 3.87 -3.72
CA LEU A 230 9.61 3.66 -3.00
C LEU A 230 9.33 2.99 -1.66
N ILE A 231 10.06 1.91 -1.39
CA ILE A 231 10.05 1.23 -0.10
C ILE A 231 11.41 1.45 0.56
N ILE A 232 11.40 2.00 1.76
CA ILE A 232 12.58 2.22 2.60
C ILE A 232 12.45 1.29 3.79
N ALA A 233 13.40 0.39 3.98
CA ALA A 233 13.40 -0.55 5.11
C ALA A 233 14.82 -0.68 5.69
N PRO A 234 15.00 -1.18 6.92
CA PRO A 234 16.31 -1.60 7.40
C PRO A 234 16.97 -2.59 6.44
N SER A 235 18.29 -2.54 6.32
CA SER A 235 19.08 -3.46 5.47
C SER A 235 18.67 -4.93 5.58
N SER A 236 18.44 -5.41 6.81
CA SER A 236 18.01 -6.78 7.13
C SER A 236 16.63 -7.18 6.57
N LEU A 237 15.74 -6.21 6.29
CA LEU A 237 14.37 -6.46 5.83
C LEU A 237 14.19 -6.22 4.33
N THR A 238 15.16 -5.61 3.63
CA THR A 238 15.03 -5.30 2.20
C THR A 238 14.78 -6.54 1.33
N GLN A 239 15.52 -7.63 1.56
CA GLN A 239 15.32 -8.89 0.83
C GLN A 239 13.98 -9.55 1.19
N GLN A 240 13.55 -9.45 2.44
CA GLN A 240 12.24 -9.95 2.87
C GLN A 240 11.12 -9.21 2.11
N TRP A 241 11.19 -7.88 2.02
CA TRP A 241 10.23 -7.09 1.25
C TRP A 241 10.17 -7.50 -0.22
N GLN A 242 11.32 -7.67 -0.87
CA GLN A 242 11.37 -8.13 -2.26
C GLN A 242 10.72 -9.51 -2.41
N ASN A 243 11.05 -10.45 -1.54
CA ASN A 243 10.52 -11.81 -1.58
C ASN A 243 9.01 -11.83 -1.32
N GLU A 244 8.51 -11.04 -0.37
CA GLU A 244 7.08 -10.96 -0.07
C GLU A 244 6.29 -10.37 -1.24
N LEU A 245 6.78 -9.29 -1.85
CA LEU A 245 6.15 -8.69 -3.02
C LEU A 245 6.13 -9.63 -4.22
N ASP A 246 7.25 -10.32 -4.49
CA ASP A 246 7.36 -11.23 -5.63
C ASP A 246 6.49 -12.48 -5.43
N SER A 247 6.68 -13.18 -4.30
CA SER A 247 6.03 -14.48 -4.06
C SER A 247 4.53 -14.38 -3.77
N LYS A 248 4.08 -13.32 -3.09
CA LYS A 248 2.69 -13.17 -2.66
C LYS A 248 1.88 -12.27 -3.57
N PHE A 249 2.49 -11.27 -4.17
CA PHE A 249 1.80 -10.25 -4.95
C PHE A 249 2.22 -10.21 -6.42
N TRP A 250 3.16 -11.05 -6.87
CA TRP A 250 3.69 -11.02 -8.25
C TRP A 250 4.25 -9.65 -8.64
N LEU A 251 4.94 -9.00 -7.70
CA LEU A 251 5.58 -7.71 -7.84
C LEU A 251 7.09 -7.81 -7.62
N TYR A 252 7.86 -7.63 -8.69
CA TYR A 252 9.31 -7.55 -8.58
C TYR A 252 9.77 -6.10 -8.44
N PHE A 253 10.26 -5.73 -7.26
CA PHE A 253 10.89 -4.44 -7.00
C PHE A 253 12.41 -4.63 -6.87
N PRO A 254 13.24 -4.05 -7.76
CA PRO A 254 14.69 -4.13 -7.65
C PRO A 254 15.21 -3.43 -6.39
N LEU A 255 16.25 -4.01 -5.79
CA LEU A 255 16.97 -3.41 -4.66
C LEU A 255 17.95 -2.35 -5.17
N LEU A 256 17.92 -1.16 -4.59
CA LEU A 256 18.89 -0.11 -4.80
C LEU A 256 19.97 -0.21 -3.73
N GLN A 257 21.17 -0.61 -4.13
CA GLN A 257 22.34 -0.73 -3.26
C GLN A 257 23.32 0.42 -3.51
N ALA A 258 24.09 0.80 -2.51
CA ALA A 258 25.17 1.77 -2.66
C ALA A 258 26.18 1.33 -3.74
N GLN A 259 26.81 2.30 -4.40
CA GLN A 259 27.96 2.11 -5.32
C GLN A 259 27.71 1.28 -6.60
N GLN A 260 26.47 0.86 -6.88
CA GLN A 260 26.14 0.28 -8.19
C GLN A 260 26.22 1.34 -9.30
N LYS A 261 26.93 1.04 -10.40
CA LYS A 261 26.96 1.90 -11.60
C LYS A 261 25.57 1.93 -12.26
N ARG A 262 24.86 3.04 -12.11
CA ARG A 262 23.54 3.25 -12.71
C ARG A 262 23.74 3.93 -14.07
N SER A 263 23.43 3.22 -15.15
CA SER A 263 23.70 3.67 -16.52
C SER A 263 22.86 4.88 -16.93
N THR A 264 21.62 5.01 -16.47
CA THR A 264 20.75 6.21 -16.65
C THR A 264 19.45 6.02 -15.86
N GLY A 265 19.07 6.97 -14.99
CA GLY A 265 17.72 7.13 -14.41
C GLY A 265 17.10 5.94 -13.64
N LEU A 266 16.00 6.20 -12.91
CA LEU A 266 15.14 5.14 -12.32
C LEU A 266 13.81 5.10 -13.10
N ASN A 267 13.77 4.22 -14.12
CA ASN A 267 12.62 4.08 -15.03
C ASN A 267 11.57 3.05 -14.57
N GLY A 268 11.90 2.23 -13.57
CA GLY A 268 10.99 1.27 -12.97
C GLY A 268 9.86 1.92 -12.19
N ARG A 269 8.80 1.14 -11.95
CA ARG A 269 7.60 1.57 -11.19
C ARG A 269 7.74 1.37 -9.69
N GLY A 270 8.75 0.63 -9.23
CA GLY A 270 8.94 0.29 -7.83
C GLY A 270 10.40 0.05 -7.51
N TYR A 271 10.84 0.48 -6.32
CA TYR A 271 12.20 0.28 -5.83
C TYR A 271 12.19 0.04 -4.32
N ILE A 272 13.14 -0.77 -3.85
CA ILE A 272 13.42 -0.96 -2.43
C ILE A 272 14.83 -0.44 -2.15
N VAL A 273 15.00 0.34 -1.09
CA VAL A 273 16.31 0.86 -0.66
C VAL A 273 16.47 0.66 0.85
N SER A 274 17.68 0.35 1.30
CA SER A 274 17.96 0.32 2.73
C SER A 274 18.10 1.73 3.30
N ILE A 275 17.78 1.92 4.58
CA ILE A 275 18.01 3.21 5.27
C ILE A 275 19.50 3.55 5.25
N GLU A 276 20.34 2.54 5.43
CA GLU A 276 21.79 2.64 5.47
C GLU A 276 22.37 3.09 4.12
N ASP A 277 21.98 2.44 3.02
CA ASP A 277 22.40 2.81 1.65
C ASP A 277 21.94 4.22 1.30
N LEU A 278 20.71 4.58 1.70
CA LEU A 278 20.15 5.90 1.45
C LEU A 278 20.97 7.00 2.11
N VAL A 279 21.61 6.74 3.26
CA VAL A 279 22.47 7.69 3.98
C VAL A 279 23.90 7.68 3.45
N GLN A 280 24.47 6.50 3.21
CA GLN A 280 25.87 6.33 2.83
C GLN A 280 26.19 6.81 1.39
N ASP A 281 25.28 6.61 0.44
CA ASP A 281 25.52 6.92 -0.97
C ASP A 281 24.86 8.24 -1.40
N GLN A 282 25.68 9.30 -1.52
CA GLN A 282 25.21 10.62 -1.98
C GLN A 282 24.71 10.58 -3.43
N SER A 283 25.28 9.73 -4.28
CA SER A 283 24.84 9.61 -5.68
C SER A 283 23.43 9.00 -5.75
N LEU A 284 23.16 7.99 -4.91
CA LEU A 284 21.84 7.38 -4.76
C LEU A 284 20.83 8.39 -4.22
N TRP A 285 21.20 9.15 -3.19
CA TRP A 285 20.38 10.24 -2.65
C TRP A 285 20.00 11.27 -3.72
N ASN A 286 20.96 11.72 -4.53
CA ASN A 286 20.69 12.69 -5.60
C ASN A 286 19.72 12.15 -6.66
N VAL A 287 19.70 10.84 -6.90
CA VAL A 287 18.76 10.23 -7.84
C VAL A 287 17.36 10.10 -7.21
N ILE A 288 17.27 9.57 -5.98
CA ILE A 288 15.99 9.33 -5.30
C ILE A 288 15.28 10.65 -4.96
N SER A 289 16.03 11.67 -4.53
CA SER A 289 15.48 12.96 -4.10
C SER A 289 14.90 13.80 -5.24
N ASN A 290 15.29 13.52 -6.48
CA ASN A 290 14.76 14.18 -7.69
C ASN A 290 13.52 13.50 -8.27
N ILE A 291 13.04 12.40 -7.67
CA ILE A 291 11.87 11.66 -8.13
C ILE A 291 10.67 12.01 -7.26
N SER A 292 9.56 12.40 -7.89
CA SER A 292 8.25 12.49 -7.23
C SER A 292 7.65 11.10 -7.10
N TRP A 293 7.58 10.58 -5.88
CA TRP A 293 7.01 9.26 -5.60
C TRP A 293 5.49 9.34 -5.42
N GLY A 294 4.77 8.45 -6.08
CA GLY A 294 3.32 8.33 -5.91
C GLY A 294 2.94 7.65 -4.59
N LEU A 295 3.82 6.77 -4.09
CA LEU A 295 3.71 6.12 -2.78
C LEU A 295 5.09 5.94 -2.15
N LEU A 296 5.24 6.40 -0.90
CA LEU A 296 6.37 6.07 -0.04
C LEU A 296 5.93 5.07 1.03
N ILE A 297 6.69 4.00 1.23
CA ILE A 297 6.52 3.06 2.35
C ILE A 297 7.80 3.09 3.17
N VAL A 298 7.70 3.33 4.48
CA VAL A 298 8.85 3.34 5.39
C VAL A 298 8.61 2.27 6.45
N ASP A 299 9.40 1.20 6.40
CA ASP A 299 9.35 0.13 7.38
C ASP A 299 10.26 0.39 8.58
N GLU A 300 9.82 -0.07 9.74
CA GLU A 300 10.44 0.15 11.04
C GLU A 300 10.94 1.59 11.26
N ALA A 301 10.07 2.57 10.95
CA ALA A 301 10.37 4.00 11.05
C ALA A 301 10.84 4.45 12.44
N HIS A 302 10.59 3.64 13.47
CA HIS A 302 11.09 3.86 14.82
C HIS A 302 12.63 3.82 14.93
N HIS A 303 13.35 3.25 13.95
CA HIS A 303 14.82 3.28 13.88
C HIS A 303 15.38 4.65 13.50
N LEU A 304 14.65 5.43 12.69
CA LEU A 304 15.07 6.76 12.22
C LEU A 304 15.29 7.76 13.36
N ARG A 305 14.78 7.49 14.56
CA ARG A 305 15.01 8.34 15.74
C ARG A 305 16.47 8.43 16.16
N LYS A 306 17.28 7.40 15.84
CA LYS A 306 18.68 7.31 16.25
C LYS A 306 19.63 8.04 15.31
N ASP A 307 19.18 8.32 14.08
CA ASP A 307 20.00 8.89 13.02
C ASP A 307 19.31 10.13 12.43
N PRO A 308 19.76 11.35 12.81
CA PRO A 308 19.21 12.60 12.29
C PRO A 308 19.29 12.73 10.77
N GLN A 309 20.37 12.25 10.14
CA GLN A 309 20.58 12.36 8.70
C GLN A 309 19.61 11.43 7.95
N ALA A 310 19.43 10.20 8.44
CA ALA A 310 18.42 9.28 7.91
C ALA A 310 17.02 9.88 8.03
N TYR A 311 16.69 10.44 9.20
CA TYR A 311 15.41 11.08 9.45
C TYR A 311 15.12 12.23 8.47
N GLU A 312 16.08 13.12 8.27
CA GLU A 312 15.95 14.26 7.34
C GLU A 312 15.76 13.80 5.89
N ARG A 313 16.53 12.81 5.43
CA ARG A 313 16.38 12.26 4.07
C ARG A 313 15.02 11.63 3.85
N VAL A 314 14.57 10.78 4.78
CA VAL A 314 13.25 10.14 4.67
C VAL A 314 12.13 11.18 4.77
N ARG A 315 12.25 12.18 5.64
CA ARG A 315 11.28 13.28 5.75
C ARG A 315 11.19 14.09 4.45
N TYR A 316 12.32 14.41 3.84
CA TYR A 316 12.36 15.12 2.56
C TYR A 316 11.66 14.32 1.46
N ILE A 317 11.93 13.02 1.35
CA ILE A 317 11.25 12.16 0.36
C ILE A 317 9.75 12.15 0.64
N SER A 318 9.35 11.98 1.90
CA SER A 318 7.94 11.99 2.31
C SER A 318 7.22 13.29 1.94
N GLN A 319 7.88 14.45 2.09
CA GLN A 319 7.34 15.75 1.73
C GLN A 319 7.08 15.88 0.22
N HIS A 320 7.91 15.24 -0.60
CA HIS A 320 7.81 15.20 -2.07
C HIS A 320 7.08 13.95 -2.59
N SER A 321 6.47 13.18 -1.70
CA SER A 321 5.67 12.01 -2.06
C SER A 321 4.20 12.35 -1.96
N GLN A 322 3.37 11.85 -2.88
CA GLN A 322 1.91 12.09 -2.83
C GLN A 322 1.29 11.38 -1.62
N ARG A 323 1.67 10.11 -1.40
CA ARG A 323 1.14 9.22 -0.36
C ARG A 323 2.28 8.65 0.49
N ALA A 324 1.99 8.29 1.74
CA ALA A 324 2.99 7.78 2.66
C ALA A 324 2.41 6.77 3.66
N LEU A 325 3.02 5.59 3.74
CA LEU A 325 2.73 4.58 4.76
C LEU A 325 3.95 4.42 5.67
N ILE A 326 3.77 4.75 6.95
CA ILE A 326 4.84 4.68 7.95
C ILE A 326 4.55 3.49 8.88
N LEU A 327 5.34 2.43 8.79
CA LEU A 327 5.16 1.21 9.57
C LEU A 327 6.05 1.27 10.82
N SER A 328 5.49 0.98 11.99
CA SER A 328 6.26 1.04 13.25
C SER A 328 5.69 0.12 14.33
N ALA A 329 6.53 -0.70 14.95
CA ALA A 329 6.11 -1.60 16.03
C ALA A 329 5.91 -0.95 17.42
N THR A 330 6.34 0.31 17.63
CA THR A 330 6.58 0.84 18.99
C THR A 330 5.39 1.59 19.63
N PRO A 331 5.30 1.66 20.97
CA PRO A 331 4.22 2.34 21.69
C PRO A 331 4.46 3.86 21.70
N ILE A 332 4.12 4.48 20.58
CA ILE A 332 4.38 5.87 20.19
C ILE A 332 3.96 6.95 21.22
N GLN A 333 3.05 6.68 22.14
CA GLN A 333 2.44 7.71 23.00
C GLN A 333 3.23 8.08 24.27
N ARG A 334 4.27 7.32 24.67
CA ARG A 334 4.95 7.60 25.96
C ARG A 334 5.88 8.82 25.93
N ARG A 335 6.31 9.28 24.75
CA ARG A 335 7.18 10.45 24.59
C ARG A 335 6.66 11.34 23.46
N ALA A 336 6.10 12.49 23.80
CA ALA A 336 5.48 13.42 22.85
C ALA A 336 6.44 13.84 21.72
N SER A 337 7.73 14.03 22.02
CA SER A 337 8.76 14.37 21.03
C SER A 337 9.00 13.26 20.00
N GLU A 338 8.95 12.00 20.41
CA GLU A 338 9.15 10.87 19.51
C GLU A 338 7.90 10.64 18.64
N TYR A 339 6.72 10.87 19.21
CA TYR A 339 5.48 10.84 18.45
C TYR A 339 5.44 11.93 17.37
N LEU A 340 5.78 13.16 17.74
CA LEU A 340 5.83 14.30 16.81
C LEU A 340 6.75 14.00 15.63
N LYS A 341 7.91 13.40 15.87
CA LYS A 341 8.82 13.00 14.79
C LYS A 341 8.20 12.01 13.80
N LEU A 342 7.44 11.02 14.28
CA LEU A 342 6.76 10.07 13.40
C LEU A 342 5.60 10.72 12.63
N LEU A 343 4.86 11.61 13.27
CA LEU A 343 3.80 12.38 12.62
C LEU A 343 4.37 13.31 11.54
N ALA A 344 5.51 13.95 11.81
CA ALA A 344 6.23 14.78 10.85
C ALA A 344 6.88 13.98 9.71
N LEU A 345 7.07 12.66 9.86
CA LEU A 345 7.39 11.77 8.73
C LEU A 345 6.14 11.44 7.91
N MET A 346 5.01 11.22 8.57
CA MET A 346 3.75 10.89 7.89
C MET A 346 3.22 12.11 7.12
N ASP A 347 3.13 13.27 7.75
CA ASP A 347 2.64 14.52 7.15
C ASP A 347 3.60 15.69 7.51
N PRO A 348 4.67 15.88 6.72
CA PRO A 348 5.67 16.91 6.96
C PRO A 348 5.15 18.35 6.82
N ASN A 349 4.02 18.55 6.12
CA ASN A 349 3.42 19.86 5.89
C ASN A 349 2.60 20.31 7.09
N ARG A 350 1.98 19.36 7.80
CA ARG A 350 1.18 19.63 9.00
C ARG A 350 2.00 19.67 10.28
N TYR A 351 3.01 18.81 10.41
CA TYR A 351 3.77 18.67 11.65
C TYR A 351 5.23 19.09 11.48
N GLY A 352 5.63 20.11 12.24
CA GLY A 352 7.04 20.48 12.42
C GLY A 352 7.70 19.58 13.47
N PRO A 353 8.85 18.93 13.21
CA PRO A 353 9.46 17.98 14.14
C PRO A 353 9.98 18.61 15.43
N ASP A 354 10.22 19.92 15.44
CA ASP A 354 10.78 20.67 16.56
C ASP A 354 9.73 21.48 17.35
N ASP A 355 8.48 21.53 16.87
CA ASP A 355 7.38 22.29 17.50
C ASP A 355 6.72 21.52 18.65
N LYS A 356 7.51 21.26 19.70
CA LYS A 356 7.09 20.42 20.83
C LYS A 356 6.01 21.07 21.69
N GLU A 357 6.06 22.38 21.89
CA GLU A 357 5.13 23.10 22.77
C GLU A 357 3.71 23.11 22.20
N THR A 358 3.58 23.49 20.93
CA THR A 358 2.30 23.46 20.22
C THR A 358 1.76 22.05 20.13
N PHE A 359 2.63 21.07 19.83
CA PHE A 359 2.21 19.66 19.78
C PHE A 359 1.74 19.12 21.13
N THR A 360 2.41 19.47 22.24
CA THR A 360 2.01 19.02 23.58
C THR A 360 0.67 19.63 23.97
N THR A 361 0.44 20.89 23.61
CA THR A 361 -0.85 21.56 23.78
C THR A 361 -1.95 20.88 22.95
N MET A 362 -1.66 20.53 21.70
CA MET A 362 -2.58 19.78 20.84
C MET A 362 -2.90 18.39 21.40
N LEU A 363 -1.89 17.64 21.85
CA LEU A 363 -2.03 16.28 22.40
C LEU A 363 -2.85 16.26 23.70
N THR A 364 -2.67 17.25 24.57
CA THR A 364 -3.47 17.38 25.80
C THR A 364 -4.90 17.80 25.51
N ALA A 365 -5.12 18.68 24.53
CA ALA A 365 -6.46 19.05 24.06
C ALA A 365 -7.19 17.86 23.41
N GLN A 366 -6.45 16.98 22.72
CA GLN A 366 -7.01 15.86 21.96
C GLN A 366 -7.92 14.94 22.79
N ASN A 367 -7.56 14.60 24.04
CA ASN A 367 -8.39 13.75 24.89
C ASN A 367 -9.74 14.38 25.21
N LYS A 368 -9.78 15.72 25.40
CA LYS A 368 -11.01 16.48 25.62
C LYS A 368 -11.83 16.56 24.34
N ILE A 369 -11.18 16.87 23.22
CA ILE A 369 -11.81 16.95 21.89
C ILE A 369 -12.44 15.61 21.54
N ARG A 370 -11.71 14.49 21.68
CA ARG A 370 -12.20 13.16 21.34
C ARG A 370 -13.47 12.79 22.10
N ARG A 371 -13.49 13.00 23.42
CA ARG A 371 -14.68 12.67 24.23
C ARG A 371 -15.87 13.51 23.80
N LYS A 372 -15.68 14.83 23.67
CA LYS A 372 -16.74 15.75 23.24
C LYS A 372 -17.25 15.47 21.83
N VAL A 373 -16.37 15.22 20.86
CA VAL A 373 -16.76 14.92 19.47
C VAL A 373 -17.59 13.64 19.40
N VAL A 374 -17.26 12.61 20.19
CA VAL A 374 -18.06 11.37 20.23
C VAL A 374 -19.44 11.64 20.82
N THR A 375 -19.54 12.38 21.94
CA THR A 375 -20.82 12.78 22.55
C THR A 375 -21.66 13.60 21.58
N LEU A 376 -21.09 14.66 21.00
CA LEU A 376 -21.78 15.52 20.04
C LEU A 376 -22.23 14.73 18.80
N ALA A 377 -21.40 13.82 18.29
CA ALA A 377 -21.76 13.00 17.13
C ALA A 377 -22.89 12.00 17.40
N GLN A 378 -23.05 11.53 18.64
CA GLN A 378 -24.17 10.67 19.04
C GLN A 378 -25.49 11.45 19.09
N ASN A 379 -25.43 12.75 19.36
CA ASN A 379 -26.58 13.64 19.48
C ASN A 379 -26.98 14.29 18.13
N LEU A 380 -26.34 13.91 17.00
CA LEU A 380 -26.66 14.41 15.67
C LEU A 380 -27.85 13.71 14.97
N ASN A 381 -28.72 13.03 15.73
CA ASN A 381 -29.88 12.36 15.16
C ASN A 381 -30.83 13.39 14.50
N PRO A 382 -31.16 13.28 13.20
CA PRO A 382 -31.97 14.29 12.51
C PRO A 382 -33.33 14.58 13.16
N ASP A 383 -33.90 13.60 13.85
CA ASP A 383 -35.22 13.71 14.48
C ASP A 383 -35.21 14.37 15.87
N GLU A 384 -34.04 14.48 16.52
CA GLU A 384 -33.88 14.96 17.91
C GLU A 384 -32.79 16.05 18.06
N PHE A 385 -32.34 16.64 16.95
CA PHE A 385 -31.24 17.60 16.97
C PHE A 385 -31.64 18.93 17.62
N ASP A 386 -31.01 19.25 18.75
CA ASP A 386 -31.10 20.55 19.42
C ASP A 386 -29.85 21.39 19.09
N ALA A 387 -30.06 22.52 18.41
CA ALA A 387 -28.98 23.40 17.98
C ALA A 387 -28.43 24.26 19.13
N GLU A 388 -29.25 24.66 20.10
CA GLU A 388 -28.80 25.44 21.26
C GLU A 388 -27.90 24.58 22.17
N GLU A 389 -28.32 23.33 22.43
CA GLU A 389 -27.51 22.37 23.19
C GLU A 389 -26.18 22.07 22.48
N PHE A 390 -26.21 21.89 21.15
CA PHE A 390 -25.01 21.70 20.35
C PHE A 390 -24.05 22.89 20.47
N GLU A 391 -24.53 24.14 20.31
CA GLU A 391 -23.69 25.34 20.43
C GLU A 391 -23.05 25.45 21.82
N ASP A 392 -23.80 25.23 22.90
CA ASP A 392 -23.32 25.31 24.28
C ASP A 392 -22.21 24.28 24.57
N GLU A 393 -22.42 23.03 24.18
CA GLU A 393 -21.43 21.96 24.35
C GLU A 393 -20.16 22.22 23.51
N PHE A 394 -20.36 22.74 22.30
CA PHE A 394 -19.34 23.04 21.31
C PHE A 394 -18.49 24.26 21.70
N ASP A 395 -19.06 25.29 22.33
CA ASP A 395 -18.36 26.49 22.79
C ASP A 395 -17.28 26.17 23.85
N GLY A 396 -17.55 25.16 24.69
CA GLY A 396 -16.56 24.62 25.60
C GLY A 396 -15.37 23.95 24.89
N LEU A 397 -15.56 23.47 23.66
CA LEU A 397 -14.53 22.86 22.81
C LEU A 397 -13.72 23.95 22.08
N LEU A 398 -14.39 24.96 21.51
CA LEU A 398 -13.78 26.12 20.83
C LEU A 398 -12.79 26.90 21.69
N ARG A 399 -13.02 26.98 23.01
CA ARG A 399 -12.08 27.60 23.95
C ARG A 399 -10.68 26.99 23.90
N ASN A 400 -10.53 25.74 23.47
CA ASN A 400 -9.24 25.07 23.33
C ASN A 400 -8.66 25.13 21.89
N LEU A 401 -9.44 25.59 20.90
CA LEU A 401 -9.10 25.60 19.47
C LEU A 401 -9.02 27.01 18.88
N LYS A 402 -8.65 27.99 19.71
CA LYS A 402 -8.82 29.43 19.40
C LYS A 402 -8.11 29.92 18.15
N HIS A 403 -7.11 29.23 17.61
CA HIS A 403 -6.26 29.77 16.54
C HIS A 403 -6.68 29.38 15.12
N ASP A 404 -7.71 28.55 14.96
CA ASP A 404 -8.15 28.08 13.63
C ASP A 404 -9.17 29.03 12.99
N GLN A 405 -8.77 29.70 11.91
CA GLN A 405 -9.63 30.63 11.18
C GLN A 405 -10.73 29.91 10.39
N VAL A 406 -10.47 28.74 9.82
CA VAL A 406 -11.44 27.99 9.02
C VAL A 406 -12.53 27.44 9.94
N LEU A 407 -12.14 26.88 11.10
CA LEU A 407 -13.10 26.45 12.11
C LEU A 407 -13.98 27.60 12.58
N ARG A 408 -13.40 28.80 12.81
CA ARG A 408 -14.17 29.99 13.18
C ARG A 408 -15.16 30.41 12.10
N THR A 409 -14.80 30.30 10.83
CA THR A 409 -15.73 30.59 9.72
C THR A 409 -16.88 29.59 9.69
N LEU A 410 -16.59 28.29 9.76
CA LEU A 410 -17.63 27.25 9.79
C LEU A 410 -18.62 27.43 10.96
N VAL A 411 -18.12 27.84 12.13
CA VAL A 411 -18.94 28.11 13.31
C VAL A 411 -19.79 29.37 13.12
N LYS A 412 -19.21 30.44 12.58
CA LYS A 412 -19.97 31.66 12.27
C LYS A 412 -21.06 31.37 11.24
N ASP A 413 -20.78 30.54 10.24
CA ASP A 413 -21.76 30.17 9.23
C ASP A 413 -22.89 29.34 9.84
N PHE A 414 -22.57 28.47 10.81
CA PHE A 414 -23.57 27.72 11.58
C PHE A 414 -24.46 28.63 12.44
N SER A 415 -23.88 29.52 13.24
CA SER A 415 -24.65 30.42 14.12
C SER A 415 -25.44 31.49 13.36
N ASN A 416 -25.01 31.87 12.14
CA ASN A 416 -25.72 32.85 11.31
C ASN A 416 -26.73 32.23 10.33
N ALA A 417 -26.82 30.90 10.25
CA ALA A 417 -27.74 30.26 9.32
C ALA A 417 -29.20 30.45 9.74
N SER A 418 -30.09 30.66 8.77
CA SER A 418 -31.54 30.79 9.01
C SER A 418 -32.16 29.52 9.60
N ALA A 419 -31.53 28.36 9.38
CA ALA A 419 -31.87 27.08 9.98
C ALA A 419 -30.58 26.30 10.23
N GLN A 420 -30.23 26.09 11.50
CA GLN A 420 -29.13 25.23 11.89
C GLN A 420 -29.53 23.77 11.65
N THR A 421 -28.76 23.07 10.81
CA THR A 421 -29.08 21.68 10.43
C THR A 421 -28.06 20.70 10.99
N PRO A 422 -28.45 19.43 11.22
CA PRO A 422 -27.52 18.37 11.62
C PRO A 422 -26.37 18.20 10.62
N ALA A 423 -26.62 18.47 9.33
CA ALA A 423 -25.60 18.38 8.28
C ALA A 423 -24.47 19.40 8.47
N MET A 424 -24.79 20.64 8.86
CA MET A 424 -23.78 21.66 9.14
C MET A 424 -22.97 21.33 10.41
N ALA A 425 -23.65 20.86 11.46
CA ALA A 425 -22.98 20.37 12.66
C ALA A 425 -22.06 19.16 12.37
N THR A 426 -22.52 18.24 11.51
CA THR A 426 -21.72 17.12 11.00
C THR A 426 -20.48 17.62 10.26
N GLN A 427 -20.60 18.66 9.43
CA GLN A 427 -19.47 19.25 8.70
C GLN A 427 -18.42 19.83 9.66
N ILE A 428 -18.85 20.53 10.71
CA ILE A 428 -17.95 21.05 11.75
C ILE A 428 -17.23 19.90 12.47
N LEU A 429 -17.97 18.88 12.90
CA LEU A 429 -17.38 17.72 13.59
C LEU A 429 -16.46 16.90 12.68
N ALA A 430 -16.76 16.82 11.39
CA ALA A 430 -15.90 16.20 10.38
C ALA A 430 -14.59 16.98 10.23
N TYR A 431 -14.67 18.31 10.08
CA TYR A 431 -13.51 19.18 10.03
C TYR A 431 -12.63 19.04 11.28
N ILE A 432 -13.24 19.04 12.47
CA ILE A 432 -12.48 18.82 13.72
C ILE A 432 -11.87 17.43 13.75
N SER A 433 -12.61 16.41 13.32
CA SER A 433 -12.12 15.04 13.30
C SER A 433 -10.90 14.90 12.39
N GLU A 434 -10.88 15.60 11.26
CA GLU A 434 -9.78 15.53 10.30
C GLU A 434 -8.55 16.37 10.72
N ASN A 435 -8.78 17.55 11.28
CA ASN A 435 -7.73 18.51 11.63
C ASN A 435 -7.21 18.44 13.07
N TYR A 436 -7.91 17.74 13.97
CA TYR A 436 -7.53 17.69 15.39
C TYR A 436 -7.44 16.28 15.99
N ARG A 437 -7.92 15.23 15.31
CA ARG A 437 -7.71 13.84 15.76
C ARG A 437 -6.46 13.27 15.12
N ILE A 438 -5.33 13.37 15.83
CA ILE A 438 -4.06 12.76 15.43
C ILE A 438 -4.22 11.23 15.24
N GLU A 439 -5.04 10.59 16.08
CA GLU A 439 -5.37 9.15 16.01
C GLU A 439 -6.10 8.73 14.72
N SER A 440 -6.69 9.66 13.97
CA SER A 440 -7.43 9.31 12.74
C SER A 440 -6.53 8.75 11.64
N ARG A 441 -5.26 9.16 11.61
CA ARG A 441 -4.23 8.73 10.65
C ARG A 441 -3.22 7.75 11.26
N VAL A 442 -3.47 7.27 12.48
CA VAL A 442 -2.66 6.27 13.17
C VAL A 442 -3.52 5.05 13.46
N ILE A 443 -3.26 3.96 12.75
CA ILE A 443 -4.00 2.70 12.91
C ILE A 443 -3.20 1.79 13.83
N ARG A 444 -3.87 1.20 14.81
CA ARG A 444 -3.24 0.33 15.80
C ARG A 444 -4.16 -0.77 16.27
N ASN A 445 -3.89 -1.98 15.81
CA ASN A 445 -4.49 -3.21 16.29
C ASN A 445 -3.57 -3.92 17.30
N ARG A 446 -4.18 -4.62 18.27
CA ARG A 446 -3.48 -5.44 19.28
C ARG A 446 -4.13 -6.80 19.38
N ARG A 447 -3.34 -7.86 19.54
CA ARG A 447 -3.84 -9.24 19.61
C ARG A 447 -4.91 -9.44 20.68
N ALA A 448 -4.75 -8.81 21.84
CA ALA A 448 -5.72 -8.90 22.95
C ALA A 448 -7.12 -8.33 22.63
N HIS A 449 -7.23 -7.48 21.60
CA HIS A 449 -8.49 -6.84 21.21
C HIS A 449 -9.08 -7.47 19.94
N LEU A 450 -8.36 -8.39 19.31
CA LEU A 450 -8.78 -9.04 18.08
C LEU A 450 -9.51 -10.34 18.43
N THR A 451 -10.69 -10.54 17.83
CA THR A 451 -11.45 -11.80 17.92
C THR A 451 -10.87 -12.83 16.95
N ILE A 452 -9.54 -13.02 16.97
CA ILE A 452 -8.85 -14.00 16.14
C ILE A 452 -8.63 -15.26 16.98
N PRO A 453 -9.05 -16.45 16.52
CA PRO A 453 -8.71 -17.70 17.18
C PRO A 453 -7.21 -17.97 17.00
N LEU A 454 -6.40 -17.48 17.93
CA LEU A 454 -4.97 -17.78 17.97
C LEU A 454 -4.75 -19.14 18.63
N PRO A 455 -3.82 -19.97 18.14
CA PRO A 455 -3.50 -21.24 18.76
C PRO A 455 -3.00 -20.99 20.19
N GLN A 456 -3.52 -21.76 21.14
CA GLN A 456 -3.04 -21.75 22.51
C GLN A 456 -1.69 -22.47 22.57
N ARG A 457 -0.73 -21.87 23.27
CA ARG A 457 0.58 -22.49 23.51
C ARG A 457 0.54 -23.11 24.89
N GLU A 458 0.58 -24.43 24.96
CA GLU A 458 0.75 -25.15 26.21
C GLU A 458 2.23 -25.48 26.38
N LEU A 459 2.77 -25.17 27.55
CA LEU A 459 4.13 -25.55 27.91
C LEU A 459 4.09 -27.00 28.38
N ASP A 460 4.63 -27.91 27.58
CA ASP A 460 4.84 -29.29 27.99
C ASP A 460 6.15 -29.41 28.77
N THR A 461 6.05 -29.57 30.08
CA THR A 461 7.20 -29.83 30.96
C THR A 461 7.44 -31.32 31.23
N SER A 462 6.69 -32.22 30.56
CA SER A 462 6.81 -33.66 30.77
C SER A 462 8.04 -34.27 30.08
N TYR A 463 8.71 -33.51 29.21
CA TYR A 463 9.93 -33.93 28.56
C TYR A 463 11.12 -33.92 29.54
N SER A 464 11.38 -35.04 30.21
CA SER A 464 12.67 -35.28 30.86
C SER A 464 13.62 -35.89 29.82
N TYR A 465 14.64 -35.13 29.42
CA TYR A 465 15.75 -35.71 28.66
C TYR A 465 16.53 -36.66 29.57
N ILE A 466 16.50 -37.96 29.25
CA ILE A 466 17.34 -38.98 29.88
C ILE A 466 18.43 -39.31 28.86
N PRO A 467 19.69 -38.91 29.08
CA PRO A 467 20.78 -39.22 28.16
C PRO A 467 20.95 -40.74 28.02
N ALA A 468 21.35 -41.20 26.84
CA ALA A 468 21.76 -42.60 26.67
C ALA A 468 23.00 -42.90 27.54
N GLU A 469 23.31 -44.18 27.78
CA GLU A 469 24.46 -44.58 28.60
C GLU A 469 25.78 -43.99 28.05
N GLU A 470 25.94 -44.01 26.72
CA GLU A 470 27.07 -43.42 25.98
C GLU A 470 27.13 -41.89 26.13
N GLU A 471 25.98 -41.22 26.09
CA GLU A 471 25.88 -39.77 26.31
C GLU A 471 26.15 -39.39 27.76
N THR A 472 25.73 -40.23 28.72
CA THR A 472 25.95 -40.03 30.15
C THR A 472 27.45 -40.08 30.45
N VAL A 473 28.17 -41.06 29.90
CA VAL A 473 29.64 -41.16 30.02
C VAL A 473 30.32 -39.94 29.40
N ALA A 474 29.87 -39.49 28.23
CA ALA A 474 30.42 -38.30 27.58
C ALA A 474 30.16 -37.02 28.40
N LEU A 475 28.96 -36.89 28.97
CA LEU A 475 28.59 -35.77 29.84
C LEU A 475 29.40 -35.79 31.14
N ASP A 476 29.53 -36.93 31.81
CA ASP A 476 30.33 -37.09 33.03
C ASP A 476 31.80 -36.76 32.78
N THR A 477 32.37 -37.25 31.67
CA THR A 477 33.76 -36.91 31.29
C THR A 477 33.92 -35.40 31.05
N LEU A 478 32.91 -34.76 30.45
CA LEU A 478 32.90 -33.33 30.18
C LEU A 478 32.72 -32.53 31.50
N TYR A 479 31.91 -33.04 32.44
CA TYR A 479 31.77 -32.48 33.78
C TYR A 479 33.09 -32.55 34.55
N ASP A 480 33.73 -33.71 34.62
CA ASP A 480 35.03 -33.89 35.28
C ASP A 480 36.09 -32.96 34.67
N TYR A 481 36.08 -32.80 33.35
CA TYR A 481 37.00 -31.88 32.66
C TYR A 481 36.74 -30.42 33.01
N VAL A 482 35.48 -29.97 32.99
CA VAL A 482 35.11 -28.60 33.36
C VAL A 482 35.39 -28.33 34.84
N GLU A 483 35.13 -29.30 35.72
CA GLU A 483 35.42 -29.19 37.15
C GLU A 483 36.92 -29.12 37.41
N ALA A 484 37.72 -30.03 36.83
CA ALA A 484 39.18 -29.97 36.95
C ALA A 484 39.76 -28.67 36.36
N TYR A 485 39.23 -28.20 35.23
CA TYR A 485 39.65 -26.95 34.59
C TYR A 485 39.29 -25.73 35.45
N THR A 486 38.07 -25.69 36.03
CA THR A 486 37.67 -24.60 36.94
C THR A 486 38.42 -24.62 38.26
N GLN A 487 38.74 -25.79 38.81
CA GLN A 487 39.58 -25.91 40.02
C GLN A 487 41.05 -25.51 39.76
N SER A 488 41.53 -25.63 38.51
CA SER A 488 42.86 -25.15 38.12
C SER A 488 42.98 -23.61 38.12
N PHE A 489 41.86 -22.88 38.15
CA PHE A 489 41.83 -21.43 38.38
C PHE A 489 41.86 -21.12 39.88
N SER A 490 43.07 -20.93 40.44
CA SER A 490 43.21 -20.28 41.74
C SER A 490 42.90 -18.78 41.64
N ALA A 491 42.29 -18.21 42.69
CA ALA A 491 41.88 -16.81 42.76
C ALA A 491 43.02 -15.78 42.55
N GLU A 492 44.28 -16.22 42.53
CA GLU A 492 45.47 -15.39 42.34
C GLU A 492 45.89 -15.21 40.87
N ASN A 493 45.31 -15.95 39.91
CA ASN A 493 45.73 -15.94 38.50
C ASN A 493 44.76 -15.26 37.50
N LEU A 494 43.76 -14.53 38.01
CA LEU A 494 42.72 -13.88 37.17
C LEU A 494 42.98 -12.39 36.94
N GLU A 495 44.22 -12.02 36.63
CA GLU A 495 44.56 -10.67 36.17
C GLU A 495 44.91 -10.71 34.67
N GLY A 496 43.88 -10.74 33.80
CA GLY A 496 44.10 -10.55 32.37
C GLY A 496 42.87 -10.78 31.47
N PRO A 497 42.77 -10.11 30.30
CA PRO A 497 41.72 -10.35 29.31
C PRO A 497 41.71 -11.78 28.72
N SER A 498 42.84 -12.48 28.79
CA SER A 498 43.06 -13.81 28.21
C SER A 498 42.35 -14.92 29.00
N SER A 499 42.28 -14.83 30.32
CA SER A 499 41.62 -15.83 31.19
C SER A 499 40.09 -15.79 31.09
N LEU A 500 39.52 -14.60 30.90
CA LEU A 500 38.09 -14.41 30.62
C LEU A 500 37.70 -14.93 29.24
N TRP A 501 38.59 -14.84 28.24
CA TRP A 501 38.36 -15.35 26.90
C TRP A 501 38.31 -16.88 26.88
N SER A 502 39.23 -17.57 27.56
CA SER A 502 39.22 -19.03 27.65
C SER A 502 38.01 -19.58 28.41
N LEU A 503 37.56 -18.92 29.49
CA LEU A 503 36.31 -19.25 30.17
C LEU A 503 35.09 -19.10 29.26
N ASN A 504 35.02 -18.02 28.48
CA ASN A 504 33.96 -17.83 27.48
C ASN A 504 33.99 -18.94 26.42
N THR A 505 35.17 -19.32 25.94
CA THR A 505 35.34 -20.38 24.95
C THR A 505 34.84 -21.72 25.47
N VAL A 506 35.09 -22.07 26.73
CA VAL A 506 34.55 -23.31 27.34
C VAL A 506 33.02 -23.28 27.40
N VAL A 507 32.43 -22.18 27.86
CA VAL A 507 30.97 -22.01 27.94
C VAL A 507 30.31 -22.08 26.56
N PHE A 508 30.89 -21.43 25.56
CA PHE A 508 30.41 -21.49 24.18
C PHE A 508 30.57 -22.88 23.55
N SER A 509 31.63 -23.61 23.90
CA SER A 509 31.85 -24.99 23.43
C SER A 509 30.82 -25.97 24.02
N CYS A 510 30.25 -25.65 25.18
CA CYS A 510 29.23 -26.45 25.86
C CYS A 510 27.78 -26.09 25.46
N MET A 511 27.56 -25.01 24.69
CA MET A 511 26.22 -24.59 24.22
C MET A 511 25.41 -25.63 23.41
N PRO A 512 26.00 -26.56 22.64
CA PRO A 512 25.19 -27.54 21.91
C PRO A 512 24.61 -28.66 22.80
N LEU A 513 24.99 -28.74 24.09
CA LEU A 513 24.49 -29.73 25.04
C LEU A 513 23.58 -29.04 26.07
N PRO A 514 22.24 -29.20 25.99
CA PRO A 514 21.28 -28.50 26.85
C PRO A 514 21.54 -28.69 28.35
N VAL A 515 22.02 -29.88 28.74
CA VAL A 515 22.30 -30.24 30.14
C VAL A 515 23.59 -29.59 30.66
N ALA A 516 24.63 -29.51 29.82
CA ALA A 516 25.90 -28.85 30.17
C ALA A 516 25.70 -27.34 30.38
N LEU A 517 24.81 -26.70 29.62
CA LEU A 517 24.42 -25.30 29.76
C LEU A 517 23.83 -24.98 31.13
N THR A 518 22.94 -25.82 31.65
CA THR A 518 22.34 -25.64 32.98
C THR A 518 23.38 -25.69 34.10
N HIS A 519 24.37 -26.58 34.01
CA HIS A 519 25.40 -26.71 35.04
C HIS A 519 26.49 -25.64 34.92
N CYS A 520 26.97 -25.34 33.71
CA CYS A 520 27.88 -24.21 33.47
C CYS A 520 27.29 -22.89 33.98
N CYS A 521 25.99 -22.64 33.79
CA CYS A 521 25.34 -21.46 34.34
C CYS A 521 25.32 -21.44 35.88
N MET A 522 25.14 -22.59 36.54
CA MET A 522 25.21 -22.69 38.01
C MET A 522 26.63 -22.50 38.55
N SER A 523 27.64 -23.11 37.92
CA SER A 523 29.05 -22.92 38.26
C SER A 523 29.52 -21.49 38.00
N TRP A 524 29.03 -20.85 36.93
CA TRP A 524 29.31 -19.44 36.63
C TRP A 524 28.67 -18.50 37.66
N LYS A 525 27.45 -18.81 38.12
CA LYS A 525 26.78 -18.08 39.21
C LYS A 525 27.53 -18.24 40.54
N TYR A 526 28.10 -19.41 40.81
CA TYR A 526 28.94 -19.68 41.98
C TYR A 526 30.28 -18.92 41.91
N ALA A 527 30.95 -18.95 40.76
CA ALA A 527 32.18 -18.21 40.51
C ALA A 527 31.98 -16.69 40.62
N LEU A 528 30.89 -16.15 40.06
CA LEU A 528 30.52 -14.73 40.16
C LEU A 528 30.21 -14.29 41.59
N ASN A 529 29.53 -15.15 42.38
CA ASN A 529 29.26 -14.87 43.79
C ASN A 529 30.55 -14.81 44.62
N ASN A 530 31.50 -15.71 44.39
CA ASN A 530 32.81 -15.68 45.05
C ASN A 530 33.67 -14.50 44.59
N TYR A 531 33.56 -14.09 43.32
CA TYR A 531 34.23 -12.90 42.80
C TYR A 531 33.69 -11.59 43.40
N SER A 532 32.38 -11.50 43.63
CA SER A 532 31.74 -10.28 44.14
C SER A 532 32.15 -9.90 45.58
N ASN A 533 32.74 -10.82 46.33
CA ASN A 533 33.25 -10.58 47.68
C ASN A 533 34.64 -9.93 47.72
N ASN A 534 35.35 -9.82 46.59
CA ASN A 534 36.57 -9.03 46.44
C ASN A 534 36.37 -7.98 45.34
N GLN A 535 36.67 -6.71 45.64
CA GLN A 535 36.16 -5.54 44.91
C GLN A 535 36.51 -5.46 43.39
N HIS A 536 35.59 -4.79 42.67
CA HIS A 536 35.67 -4.19 41.33
C HIS A 536 35.57 -5.11 40.08
N CYS A 537 34.33 -5.30 39.59
CA CYS A 537 34.07 -5.65 38.19
C CYS A 537 33.25 -4.52 37.49
N PRO A 538 33.75 -3.88 36.42
CA PRO A 538 33.09 -2.70 35.80
C PRO A 538 31.87 -3.03 34.92
N PHE A 539 31.55 -4.30 34.69
CA PHE A 539 30.62 -4.71 33.64
C PHE A 539 29.16 -4.97 34.09
N LEU A 540 28.84 -4.84 35.37
CA LEU A 540 27.50 -5.12 35.92
C LEU A 540 26.80 -3.86 36.45
N LYS A 541 26.67 -2.83 35.61
CA LYS A 541 25.57 -1.87 35.75
C LYS A 541 24.67 -1.93 34.50
N LYS A 542 23.60 -2.72 34.66
CA LYS A 542 22.27 -2.65 34.01
C LYS A 542 21.88 -3.91 33.25
N SER A 543 21.18 -4.79 33.96
CA SER A 543 19.78 -5.10 33.67
C SER A 543 19.19 -5.96 34.80
N PRO A 544 18.05 -5.59 35.43
CA PRO A 544 17.32 -6.48 36.32
C PRO A 544 16.48 -7.50 35.52
N PRO A 545 16.04 -8.60 36.15
CA PRO A 545 15.52 -9.76 35.44
C PRO A 545 14.00 -9.74 35.21
N ILE A 546 13.64 -10.50 34.17
CA ILE A 546 12.34 -10.94 33.62
C ILE A 546 11.81 -10.05 32.49
#